data_AF-A0A7C3SPY5-F1
#
_entry.id   AF-A0A7C3SPY5-F1
#
_cell.length_a   1.000
_cell.length_b   1.000
_cell.length_c   1.000
_cell.angle_alpha   90.00
_cell.angle_beta   90.00
_cell.angle_gamma   90.00
#
_symmetry.space_group_name_H-M   'P 1'
#
loop_
_entity.id
_entity.type
_entity.pdbx_description
1 polymer ?
#
loop_
_entity_poly.entity_id
_entity_poly.type
_entity_poly.pdbx_seq_one_letter_code
_entity_poly.pdbx_strand_id
1 'polypeptide(L)' 'LKTGDGAIVKFKPLKPLVIEPFSQIPQLGRFAIRDMGMTIAVGVVKEVTQKG' A
#
# COMPACT_ATOMS: atom_id res chain seq x y z
N LEU A 1 -8.24 -0.75 -13.50
CA LEU A 1 -6.81 -0.33 -13.59
C LEU A 1 -6.12 -1.32 -14.49
N LYS A 2 -5.36 -0.83 -15.47
CA LYS A 2 -4.51 -1.64 -16.34
C LYS A 2 -3.05 -1.27 -16.14
N THR A 3 -2.15 -2.05 -16.72
CA THR A 3 -0.71 -1.77 -16.70
C THR A 3 -0.45 -0.35 -17.21
N GLY A 4 0.29 0.43 -16.41
CA GLY A 4 0.64 1.83 -16.68
C GLY A 4 -0.25 2.86 -16.00
N ASP A 5 -1.42 2.47 -15.49
CA ASP A 5 -2.29 3.41 -14.76
C ASP A 5 -1.79 3.65 -13.33
N GLY A 6 -1.87 4.91 -12.88
CA GLY A 6 -1.75 5.29 -11.47
C GLY A 6 -3.12 5.52 -10.84
N ALA A 7 -3.31 5.13 -9.58
CA ALA A 7 -4.56 5.36 -8.86
C ALA A 7 -4.37 5.54 -7.36
N ILE A 8 -5.30 6.26 -6.73
CA ILE A 8 -5.46 6.31 -5.28
C ILE A 8 -6.54 5.30 -4.92
N VAL A 9 -6.19 4.36 -4.04
CA VAL A 9 -7.08 3.27 -3.63
C VAL A 9 -7.10 3.12 -2.12
N LYS A 10 -8.20 2.63 -1.58
CA LYS A 10 -8.34 2.29 -0.16
C LYS A 10 -8.16 0.80 0.03
N PHE A 11 -7.24 0.42 0.90
CA PHE A 11 -6.98 -0.99 1.24
C PHE A 11 -7.58 -1.34 2.61
N LYS A 12 -8.03 -2.59 2.74
CA LYS A 12 -8.33 -3.21 4.03
C LYS A 12 -7.48 -4.48 4.15
N PRO A 13 -6.56 -4.56 5.13
CA PRO A 13 -5.74 -5.75 5.30
C PRO A 13 -6.57 -6.91 5.84
N LEU A 14 -6.23 -8.14 5.45
CA LEU A 14 -6.92 -9.36 5.91
C LEU A 14 -6.50 -9.76 7.34
N LYS A 15 -5.30 -9.37 7.76
CA LYS A 15 -4.73 -9.59 9.09
C LYS A 15 -4.26 -8.25 9.66
N PRO A 16 -4.12 -8.10 10.98
CA PRO A 16 -3.52 -6.91 11.57
C PRO A 16 -2.14 -6.64 10.95
N LEU A 17 -1.96 -5.42 10.44
CA LEU A 17 -0.76 -4.97 9.76
C LEU A 17 -0.43 -3.56 10.24
N VAL A 18 0.82 -3.35 10.64
CA VAL A 18 1.33 -2.02 10.99
C VAL A 18 1.87 -1.36 9.73
N ILE A 19 1.41 -0.16 9.44
CA ILE A 19 1.83 0.64 8.29
C ILE A 19 1.69 2.12 8.63
N GLU A 20 2.54 2.97 8.05
CA GLU A 20 2.54 4.41 8.34
C GLU A 20 2.50 5.23 7.04
N PRO A 21 1.97 6.47 7.07
CA PRO A 21 2.06 7.37 5.93
C PRO A 21 3.52 7.58 5.50
N PHE A 22 3.75 7.56 4.19
CA PHE A 22 5.09 7.69 3.62
C PHE A 22 5.79 9.00 4.03
N SER A 23 5.02 10.07 4.23
CA SER A 23 5.54 11.37 4.69
C SER A 23 6.02 11.37 6.14
N GLN A 24 5.60 10.39 6.96
CA GLN A 24 5.98 10.29 8.37
C GLN A 24 7.13 9.29 8.54
N ILE A 25 6.92 8.04 8.12
CA ILE A 25 7.93 6.97 8.19
C ILE A 25 8.07 6.33 6.81
N PRO A 26 8.98 6.84 5.96
CA PRO A 26 9.16 6.36 4.58
C PRO A 26 9.39 4.86 4.46
N GLN A 27 10.07 4.26 5.45
CA GLN A 27 10.40 2.83 5.49
C GLN A 27 9.18 1.94 5.71
N LEU A 28 8.15 2.45 6.42
CA LEU A 28 6.89 1.74 6.67
C LEU A 28 5.78 2.13 5.68
N GLY A 29 5.99 3.16 4.86
CA GLY A 29 5.00 3.66 3.90
C GLY A 29 5.16 3.15 2.47
N ARG A 30 6.20 2.36 2.14
CA ARG A 30 6.40 1.78 0.80
C ARG A 30 5.99 0.32 0.79
N PHE A 31 5.28 -0.12 -0.25
CA PHE A 31 4.87 -1.51 -0.39
C PHE A 31 4.84 -1.97 -1.85
N ALA A 32 4.96 -3.28 -2.03
CA ALA A 32 4.77 -3.96 -3.32
C ALA A 32 3.52 -4.84 -3.25
N ILE A 33 2.74 -4.84 -4.32
CA ILE A 33 1.58 -5.72 -4.48
C ILE A 33 2.02 -6.89 -5.33
N ARG A 34 1.80 -8.10 -4.82
CA ARG A 34 2.15 -9.34 -5.50
C ARG A 34 0.91 -10.21 -5.68
N ASP A 35 0.82 -10.82 -6.85
CA ASP A 35 -0.16 -11.85 -7.16
C ASP A 35 0.54 -12.99 -7.91
N MET A 36 0.22 -14.23 -7.53
CA MET A 36 0.85 -15.45 -8.06
C MET A 36 2.40 -15.38 -8.20
N GLY A 37 3.09 -14.74 -7.25
CA GLY A 37 4.56 -14.64 -7.23
C GLY A 37 5.17 -13.52 -8.08
N MET A 38 4.35 -12.80 -8.85
CA MET A 38 4.79 -11.65 -9.66
C MET A 38 4.43 -10.33 -8.96
N THR A 39 5.28 -9.31 -9.14
CA THR A 39 4.95 -7.95 -8.66
C THR A 39 4.06 -7.28 -9.70
N ILE A 40 2.82 -6.99 -9.32
CA ILE A 40 1.81 -6.40 -10.22
C ILE A 40 1.71 -4.88 -10.08
N ALA A 41 2.12 -4.33 -8.94
CA ALA A 41 2.13 -2.90 -8.67
C ALA A 41 3.05 -2.54 -7.50
N VAL A 42 3.38 -1.26 -7.41
CA VAL A 42 4.11 -0.66 -6.29
C VAL A 42 3.36 0.57 -5.82
N GLY A 43 3.45 0.89 -4.52
CA GLY A 43 2.70 1.99 -3.95
C GLY A 43 3.35 2.60 -2.72
N VAL A 44 2.86 3.80 -2.40
CA VAL A 44 3.17 4.51 -1.15
C VAL A 44 1.87 4.81 -0.40
N VAL A 45 1.92 4.74 0.93
CA VAL A 45 0.78 5.04 1.79
C VAL A 45 0.60 6.54 1.91
N LYS A 46 -0.58 7.02 1.51
CA LYS A 46 -0.96 8.42 1.64
C LYS A 46 -1.55 8.72 3.02
N GLU A 47 -2.41 7.84 3.53
CA GLU A 47 -3.16 8.04 4.77
C GLU A 47 -3.50 6.68 5.41
N VAL A 48 -3.54 6.65 6.75
CA VAL A 48 -4.02 5.50 7.55
C VAL A 48 -5.32 5.91 8.23
N THR A 49 -6.45 5.40 7.74
CA THR A 49 -7.79 5.83 8.19
C THR A 49 -8.26 5.17 9.49
N GLN A 50 -7.65 4.06 9.90
CA GLN A 50 -8.01 3.34 11.11
C GLN A 50 -6.75 2.95 11.85
N LYS A 51 -6.65 3.40 13.10
CA LYS A 51 -5.58 3.01 14.02
C LYS A 51 -6.19 2.04 15.05
N GLY A 52 -5.45 0.97 15.34
CA GLY A 52 -5.81 0.00 16.37
C GLY A 52 -5.60 0.55 17.78
#